data_AF-A0A9X3LW57-F1
#
_entry.id   AF-A0A9X3LW57-F1
#
_cell.length_a   1.000
_cell.length_b   1.000
_cell.length_c   1.000
_cell.angle_alpha   90.00
_cell.angle_beta   90.00
_cell.angle_gamma   90.00
#
_symmetry.space_group_name_H-M   'P 1'
#
loop_
_entity.id
_entity.type
_entity.pdbx_description
1 polymer ?
#
loop_
_entity_poly.entity_id
_entity_poly.type
_entity_poly.pdbx_seq_one_letter_code
_entity_poly.pdbx_strand_id
1 'polypeptide(L)'
;MFTLNGTWILEEESVQTTSGGHLDINVFAKWVQLVVSGEGEIEVEYPDGATKSFPVTDGTLDLAKGDTPTEGVLRIRPTAGVKLYSLTFG
;
A
#
# COMPACT_ATOMS: atom_id res chain seq x y z
N MET A 1 -8.24 -5.86 8.72
CA MET A 1 -7.05 -6.56 9.28
C MET A 1 -5.91 -6.38 8.31
N PHE A 2 -4.70 -6.08 8.79
CA PHE A 2 -3.51 -5.97 7.96
C PHE A 2 -2.42 -6.93 8.46
N THR A 3 -1.53 -7.36 7.57
CA THR A 3 -0.35 -8.15 7.91
C THR A 3 0.87 -7.65 7.14
N LEU A 4 2.02 -7.66 7.81
CA LEU A 4 3.32 -7.38 7.19
C LEU A 4 4.03 -8.70 6.96
N ASN A 5 4.45 -8.95 5.72
CA ASN A 5 5.24 -10.11 5.33
C ASN A 5 6.63 -9.64 4.89
N GLY A 6 7.67 -10.41 5.23
CA GLY A 6 9.06 -10.06 4.94
C GLY A 6 9.74 -9.23 6.04
N THR A 7 10.85 -8.58 5.70
CA THR A 7 11.65 -7.80 6.66
C THR A 7 11.27 -6.34 6.61
N TRP A 8 10.86 -5.81 7.76
CA TRP A 8 10.42 -4.43 7.92
C TRP A 8 11.23 -3.70 8.97
N ILE A 9 11.53 -2.43 8.68
CA ILE A 9 11.95 -1.44 9.67
C ILE A 9 10.69 -0.78 10.19
N LEU A 10 10.50 -0.81 11.51
CA LEU A 10 9.41 -0.14 12.20
C LEU A 10 9.99 1.10 12.88
N GLU A 11 9.51 2.27 12.47
CA GLU A 11 9.79 3.54 13.10
C GLU A 11 8.58 3.98 13.94
N GLU A 12 8.70 5.11 14.64
CA GLU A 12 7.61 5.63 15.48
C GLU A 12 6.34 5.92 14.68
N GLU A 13 6.49 6.44 13.45
CA GLU A 13 5.37 6.90 12.62
C GLU A 13 5.24 6.14 11.29
N SER A 14 6.21 5.29 10.94
CA SER A 14 6.26 4.68 9.61
C SER A 14 6.77 3.25 9.60
N VAL A 15 6.47 2.54 8.51
CA VAL A 15 7.05 1.24 8.20
C VAL A 15 7.69 1.26 6.83
N GLN A 16 8.82 0.56 6.70
CA GLN A 16 9.57 0.47 5.45
C GLN A 16 10.13 -0.93 5.26
N THR A 17 10.07 -1.46 4.03
CA THR A 17 10.69 -2.74 3.69
C THR A 17 12.18 -2.54 3.36
N THR A 18 13.04 -3.47 3.77
CA THR A 18 14.45 -3.49 3.36
C THR A 18 14.67 -4.32 2.09
N SER A 19 13.92 -5.40 1.90
CA SER A 19 13.84 -6.15 0.64
C SER A 19 12.64 -7.11 0.63
N GLY A 20 11.89 -7.14 -0.49
CA GLY A 20 10.87 -8.15 -0.77
C GLY A 20 9.67 -8.22 0.18
N GLY A 21 9.50 -7.25 1.08
CA GLY A 21 8.36 -7.19 1.99
C GLY A 21 7.09 -6.69 1.32
N HIS A 22 5.93 -7.13 1.82
CA HIS A 22 4.63 -6.64 1.37
C HIS A 22 3.65 -6.51 2.53
N LEU A 23 2.70 -5.59 2.38
CA LEU A 23 1.57 -5.39 3.28
C LEU A 23 0.33 -5.97 2.62
N ASP A 24 -0.33 -6.91 3.28
CA ASP A 24 -1.65 -7.40 2.89
C ASP A 24 -2.71 -6.72 3.77
N ILE A 25 -3.76 -6.19 3.16
CA ILE A 25 -4.88 -5.58 3.88
C ILE A 25 -6.22 -6.00 3.28
N ASN A 26 -7.11 -6.49 4.14
CA ASN A 26 -8.50 -6.76 3.75
C ASN A 26 -9.31 -5.45 3.80
N VAL A 27 -9.94 -5.08 2.67
CA VAL A 27 -10.67 -3.82 2.48
C VAL A 27 -12.10 -4.07 1.99
N PHE A 28 -12.97 -3.11 2.29
CA PHE A 28 -14.27 -2.92 1.67
C PHE A 28 -14.50 -1.40 1.54
N ALA A 29 -14.03 -0.80 0.46
CA ALA A 29 -14.05 0.66 0.28
C ALA A 29 -14.07 1.05 -1.20
N LYS A 30 -14.72 2.18 -1.53
CA LYS A 30 -14.73 2.75 -2.89
C LYS A 30 -13.45 3.52 -3.18
N TRP A 31 -12.82 4.01 -2.12
CA TRP A 31 -11.57 4.75 -2.16
C TRP A 31 -10.61 4.17 -1.13
N VAL A 32 -9.44 3.71 -1.59
CA VAL A 32 -8.33 3.30 -0.73
C VAL A 32 -7.15 4.20 -1.03
N GLN A 33 -6.65 4.84 0.00
CA GLN A 33 -5.56 5.79 -0.09
C GLN A 33 -4.40 5.35 0.80
N LEU A 34 -3.18 5.51 0.31
CA LEU A 34 -1.96 5.21 1.06
C LEU A 34 -1.16 6.48 1.25
N VAL A 35 -0.85 6.82 2.50
CA VAL A 35 0.03 7.93 2.84
C VAL A 35 1.48 7.45 2.84
N VAL A 36 2.31 8.08 2.01
CA VAL A 36 3.70 7.67 1.74
C VAL A 36 4.66 8.85 1.68
N SER A 37 5.94 8.54 1.81
CA SER A 37 7.05 9.45 1.47
C SER A 37 8.26 8.68 0.95
N GLY A 38 9.22 9.42 0.40
CA GLY A 38 10.48 8.90 -0.10
C GLY A 38 10.48 8.69 -1.62
N GLU A 39 11.43 7.89 -2.09
CA GLU A 39 11.64 7.65 -3.52
C GLU A 39 11.48 6.16 -3.84
N GLY A 40 10.77 5.87 -4.93
CA GLY A 40 10.56 4.52 -5.42
C GLY A 40 9.16 4.34 -6.02
N GLU A 41 8.73 3.09 -6.05
CA GLU A 41 7.45 2.64 -6.57
C GLU A 41 6.68 1.84 -5.50
N ILE A 42 5.36 1.86 -5.60
CA ILE A 42 4.44 0.92 -4.98
C ILE A 42 3.80 0.06 -6.07
N GLU A 43 3.92 -1.26 -6.00
CA GLU A 43 3.07 -2.17 -6.76
C GLU A 43 1.90 -2.64 -5.89
N VAL A 44 0.68 -2.60 -6.41
CA VAL A 44 -0.52 -3.14 -5.78
C VAL A 44 -1.06 -4.29 -6.62
N GLU A 45 -1.28 -5.43 -5.98
CA GLU A 45 -2.07 -6.54 -6.51
C GLU A 45 -3.47 -6.50 -5.89
N TYR A 46 -4.48 -6.50 -6.75
CA TYR A 46 -5.90 -6.40 -6.39
C TYR A 46 -6.53 -7.79 -6.21
N PRO A 47 -7.76 -7.90 -5.65
CA PRO A 47 -8.38 -9.19 -5.36
C PRO A 47 -8.64 -10.07 -6.59
N ASP A 48 -8.71 -9.46 -7.78
CA ASP A 48 -8.84 -10.15 -9.07
C ASP A 48 -7.50 -10.62 -9.66
N GLY A 49 -6.38 -10.35 -8.96
CA GLY A 49 -5.02 -10.66 -9.39
C GLY A 49 -4.41 -9.63 -10.34
N ALA A 50 -5.15 -8.57 -10.70
CA ALA A 50 -4.57 -7.48 -11.49
C ALA A 50 -3.50 -6.76 -10.68
N THR A 51 -2.47 -6.23 -11.36
CA THR A 51 -1.43 -5.44 -10.72
C THR A 51 -1.36 -4.02 -11.31
N LYS A 52 -1.01 -3.06 -10.46
CA LYS A 52 -0.75 -1.67 -10.87
C LYS A 52 0.40 -1.08 -10.08
N SER A 53 1.29 -0.39 -10.77
CA SER A 53 2.40 0.36 -10.15
C SER A 53 2.07 1.84 -10.03
N PHE A 54 2.55 2.45 -8.96
CA PHE A 54 2.39 3.86 -8.63
C PHE A 54 3.77 4.45 -8.30
N PRO A 55 4.25 5.45 -9.06
CA PRO A 55 5.43 6.19 -8.66
C PRO A 55 5.15 6.93 -7.36
N VAL A 56 6.10 6.90 -6.45
CA VAL A 56 5.97 7.57 -5.15
C VAL A 56 6.28 9.04 -5.31
N THR A 57 5.39 9.85 -4.74
CA THR A 57 5.62 11.26 -4.41
C THR A 57 5.05 11.46 -3.02
N ASP A 58 5.75 12.24 -2.19
CA ASP A 58 5.32 12.50 -0.82
C ASP A 58 3.86 12.99 -0.78
N GLY A 59 3.08 12.39 0.12
CA GLY A 59 1.66 12.69 0.28
C GLY A 59 0.80 11.43 0.19
N THR A 60 -0.23 11.46 -0.65
CA THR A 60 -1.25 10.41 -0.71
C THR A 60 -1.37 9.83 -2.10
N LEU A 61 -1.35 8.50 -2.20
CA LEU A 61 -1.60 7.75 -3.42
C LEU A 61 -3.00 7.13 -3.38
N ASP A 62 -3.79 7.38 -4.43
CA ASP A 62 -5.09 6.75 -4.64
C ASP A 62 -4.89 5.34 -5.22
N LEU A 63 -4.77 4.33 -4.35
CA LEU A 63 -4.54 2.94 -4.75
C LEU A 63 -5.78 2.33 -5.41
N ALA A 64 -6.97 2.64 -4.92
CA ALA A 64 -8.23 2.26 -5.53
C ALA A 64 -9.21 3.43 -5.46
N LYS A 65 -9.92 3.72 -6.54
CA LYS A 65 -10.94 4.77 -6.59
C LYS A 65 -11.97 4.43 -7.67
N GLY A 66 -13.23 4.26 -7.27
CA GLY A 66 -14.30 3.94 -8.22
C GLY A 66 -15.70 4.01 -7.61
N ASP A 67 -16.71 3.73 -8.44
CA ASP A 67 -18.11 3.81 -8.03
C ASP A 67 -18.58 2.62 -7.18
N THR A 68 -17.92 1.48 -7.33
CA THR A 68 -18.16 0.24 -6.58
C THR A 68 -17.02 -0.02 -5.59
N PRO A 69 -17.31 -0.54 -4.38
CA PRO A 69 -16.26 -0.89 -3.43
C PRO A 69 -15.31 -1.95 -4.01
N THR A 70 -14.01 -1.76 -3.79
CA THR A 70 -13.06 -2.86 -3.82
C THR A 70 -13.26 -3.68 -2.55
N GLU A 71 -13.52 -4.98 -2.73
CA GLU A 71 -13.72 -5.94 -1.65
C GLU A 71 -12.67 -7.05 -1.74
N GLY A 72 -11.97 -7.31 -0.64
CA GLY A 72 -10.98 -8.38 -0.53
C GLY A 72 -9.60 -7.88 -0.14
N VAL A 73 -8.57 -8.68 -0.43
CA VAL A 73 -7.21 -8.37 -0.03
C VAL A 73 -6.51 -7.54 -1.10
N LEU A 74 -6.03 -6.36 -0.72
CA LEU A 74 -4.99 -5.64 -1.45
C LEU A 74 -3.63 -6.05 -0.92
N ARG A 75 -2.73 -6.42 -1.84
CA ARG A 75 -1.33 -6.67 -1.54
C ARG A 75 -0.47 -5.54 -2.07
N ILE A 76 0.23 -4.87 -1.16
CA ILE A 76 0.99 -3.65 -1.43
C ILE A 76 2.47 -3.96 -1.26
N ARG A 77 3.25 -3.79 -2.34
CA ARG A 77 4.69 -4.04 -2.43
C ARG A 77 5.44 -2.72 -2.65
N PRO A 78 5.89 -2.06 -1.58
CA PRO A 78 6.83 -0.95 -1.72
C PRO A 78 8.20 -1.43 -2.17
N THR A 79 8.86 -0.64 -3.00
CA THR A 79 10.32 -0.74 -3.19
C THR A 79 11.07 -0.23 -1.97
N ALA A 80 12.33 -0.64 -1.81
CA ALA A 80 13.20 -0.07 -0.78
C ALA A 80 13.36 1.45 -1.00
N GLY A 81 13.33 2.25 0.06
CA GLY A 81 13.32 3.72 -0.03
C GLY A 81 11.96 4.36 0.28
N VAL A 82 10.86 3.60 0.16
CA VAL A 82 9.50 4.10 0.42
C VAL A 82 9.08 3.88 1.88
N LYS A 83 8.56 4.93 2.52
CA LYS A 83 7.96 4.86 3.86
C LYS A 83 6.44 4.85 3.76
N LEU A 84 5.79 3.97 4.52
CA LEU A 84 4.33 3.86 4.62
C LEU A 84 3.88 4.35 6.00
N TYR A 85 2.88 5.23 6.03
CA TYR A 85 2.39 5.82 7.29
C TYR A 85 1.01 5.28 7.66
N SER A 86 0.07 5.31 6.72
CA SER A 86 -1.32 4.91 6.98
C SER A 86 -2.06 4.57 5.70
N LEU A 87 -3.14 3.77 5.85
CA LEU A 87 -4.17 3.60 4.84
C LEU A 87 -5.45 4.29 5.31
N THR A 88 -6.09 5.06 4.42
CA THR A 88 -7.38 5.72 4.66
C THR A 88 -8.42 5.25 3.64
N PHE A 89 -9.70 5.29 4.03
CA PHE A 89 -10.78 4.64 3.30
C PHE A 89 -11.99 5.57 3.15
N GLY A 90 -12.68 5.49 2.00
CA GLY A 90 -13.90 6.23 1.69
C GLY A 90 -14.85 5.49 0.75
#